data_AF-A0A914R922-F1
#
_entry.id   AF-A0A914R922-F1
#
_cell.length_a   1.000
_cell.length_b   1.000
_cell.length_c   1.000
_cell.angle_alpha   90.00
_cell.angle_beta   90.00
_cell.angle_gamma   90.00
#
_symmetry.space_group_name_H-M   'P 1'
#
loop_
_entity.id
_entity.type
_entity.pdbx_description
1 polymer ?
#
loop_
_entity_poly.entity_id
_entity_poly.type
_entity_poly.pdbx_seq_one_letter_code
_entity_poly.pdbx_strand_id
1 'polypeptide(L)'
;MYTPICQENYDKMVMPCMELCLEAKKRCSPLMQQYGFKWPATLSCEQLPRISEQQTTGNICAAPPDTPDPAIFDTHCKCRCVRPFHTVSDPNTMVANVSGCAYPCHSSAHGVRDQKFLTAWMAVWSGTCFILSAFTILTFLIEMERFQYPERPIFLLAFCQMMVSIGFIIRVF
;
A
#
# COMPACT_ATOMS: atom_id res chain seq x y z
N MET A 1 26.57 14.00 -0.04
CA MET A 1 26.74 15.43 0.35
C MET A 1 26.01 15.78 1.64
N TYR A 2 24.74 15.36 1.82
CA TYR A 2 23.96 15.76 2.99
C TYR A 2 24.43 15.17 4.34
N THR A 3 25.09 14.01 4.31
CA THR A 3 25.60 13.32 5.51
C THR A 3 26.97 12.72 5.20
N PRO A 4 28.05 13.50 5.30
CA PRO A 4 29.42 13.03 5.07
C PRO A 4 29.90 12.13 6.22
N ILE A 5 30.99 11.41 5.97
CA ILE A 5 31.73 10.70 7.02
C ILE A 5 32.65 11.69 7.76
N CYS A 6 32.82 11.49 9.07
CA CYS A 6 33.75 12.25 9.89
C CYS A 6 34.85 11.31 10.39
N GLN A 7 36.13 11.69 10.24
CA GLN A 7 37.27 10.98 10.79
C GLN A 7 37.91 11.81 11.90
N GLU A 8 38.32 11.17 13.00
CA GLU A 8 38.86 11.85 14.19
C GLU A 8 40.15 12.65 13.90
N ASN A 9 40.92 12.28 12.89
CA ASN A 9 42.17 12.93 12.49
C ASN A 9 42.02 13.88 11.29
N TYR A 10 40.79 14.24 10.91
CA TYR A 10 40.52 15.07 9.74
C TYR A 10 39.33 16.01 9.98
N ASP A 11 39.62 17.26 10.36
CA ASP A 11 38.62 18.27 10.73
C ASP A 11 37.77 18.80 9.56
N LYS A 12 38.07 18.40 8.33
CA LYS A 12 37.35 18.82 7.13
C LYS A 12 36.32 17.77 6.70
N MET A 13 35.20 18.23 6.16
CA MET A 13 34.14 17.38 5.62
C MET A 13 34.66 16.54 4.44
N VAL A 14 34.59 15.21 4.56
CA VAL A 14 35.00 14.31 3.47
C VAL A 14 33.89 14.25 2.42
N MET A 15 34.18 14.78 1.24
CA MET A 15 33.28 14.79 0.09
C MET A 15 33.49 13.55 -0.80
N PRO A 16 32.50 13.14 -1.63
CA PRO A 16 32.71 12.07 -2.60
C PRO A 16 33.71 12.48 -3.67
N CYS A 17 34.48 11.53 -4.20
CA CYS A 17 35.38 11.80 -5.32
C CYS A 17 34.61 12.09 -6.62
N MET A 18 35.23 12.87 -7.52
CA MET A 18 34.64 13.26 -8.81
C MET A 18 34.21 12.05 -9.65
N GLU A 19 35.04 11.01 -9.71
CA GLU A 19 34.84 9.77 -10.47
C GLU A 19 33.59 9.02 -9.98
N LEU A 20 33.40 8.96 -8.66
CA LEU A 20 32.22 8.35 -8.03
C LEU A 20 30.94 9.13 -8.38
N CYS A 21 31.01 10.46 -8.37
CA CYS A 21 29.88 11.31 -8.74
C CYS A 21 29.48 11.14 -10.21
N LEU A 22 30.46 11.03 -11.11
CA LEU A 22 30.20 10.82 -12.54
C LEU A 22 29.52 9.48 -12.82
N GLU A 23 29.96 8.41 -12.15
CA GLU A 23 29.33 7.09 -12.29
C GLU A 23 27.89 7.07 -11.72
N ALA A 24 27.69 7.70 -10.55
CA ALA A 24 26.36 7.85 -9.96
C ALA A 24 25.42 8.66 -10.87
N LYS A 25 25.92 9.76 -11.45
CA LYS A 25 25.17 10.56 -12.42
C LYS A 25 24.81 9.75 -13.65
N LYS A 26 25.73 8.96 -14.20
CA LYS A 26 25.49 8.11 -15.38
C LYS A 26 24.34 7.12 -15.14
N ARG A 27 24.31 6.44 -13.98
CA ARG A 27 23.27 5.44 -13.67
C ARG A 27 21.94 6.05 -13.22
N CYS A 28 21.98 7.12 -12.44
CA CYS A 28 20.80 7.66 -11.78
C CYS A 28 20.12 8.82 -12.53
N SER A 29 20.86 9.55 -13.38
CA SER A 29 20.26 10.63 -14.18
C SER A 29 19.07 10.21 -15.05
N PRO A 30 19.05 9.04 -15.75
CA PRO A 30 17.87 8.65 -16.53
C PRO A 30 16.65 8.36 -15.65
N LEU A 31 16.85 7.77 -14.47
CA LEU A 31 15.79 7.49 -13.51
C LEU A 31 15.19 8.79 -12.96
N MET A 32 16.03 9.76 -12.58
CA MET A 32 15.55 11.06 -12.11
C MET A 32 14.72 11.79 -13.17
N GLN A 33 15.17 11.75 -14.44
CA GLN A 33 14.46 12.38 -15.55
C GLN A 33 13.10 11.74 -15.81
N GLN A 34 12.97 10.42 -15.64
CA GLN A 34 11.69 9.71 -15.76
C GLN A 34 10.63 10.25 -14.79
N TYR A 35 11.04 10.69 -13.60
CA TYR A 35 10.16 11.30 -12.59
C TYR A 35 10.09 12.84 -12.68
N GLY A 36 10.59 13.44 -13.77
CA GLY A 36 10.54 14.89 -14.00
C GLY A 36 11.60 15.70 -13.24
N PHE A 37 12.56 15.05 -12.58
CA PHE A 37 13.63 15.72 -11.85
C PHE A 37 14.89 15.85 -12.72
N LYS A 38 15.35 17.09 -12.92
CA LYS A 38 16.65 17.36 -13.55
C LYS A 38 17.78 17.19 -12.53
N TRP A 39 18.98 16.85 -13.01
CA TRP A 39 20.16 16.76 -12.14
C TRP A 39 20.46 18.15 -11.53
N PRO A 40 20.38 18.31 -10.20
CA PRO A 40 20.47 19.62 -9.56
C PRO A 40 21.92 20.11 -9.46
N ALA A 41 22.08 21.43 -9.37
CA ALA A 41 23.40 22.08 -9.20
C ALA A 41 24.11 21.66 -7.91
N THR A 42 23.37 21.32 -6.86
CA THR A 42 23.95 20.81 -5.59
C THR A 42 24.62 19.45 -5.74
N LEU A 43 24.36 18.71 -6.83
CA LEU A 43 25.01 17.44 -7.14
C LEU A 43 25.99 17.56 -8.32
N SER A 44 26.44 18.78 -8.67
CA SER A 44 27.40 18.97 -9.76
C SER A 44 28.77 18.38 -9.42
N CYS A 45 29.28 17.49 -10.27
CA CYS A 45 30.55 16.81 -10.02
C CYS A 45 31.79 17.70 -10.26
N GLU A 46 31.63 18.91 -10.79
CA GLU A 46 32.74 19.80 -11.19
C GLU A 46 33.50 20.41 -10.01
N GLN A 47 32.88 20.47 -8.83
CA GLN A 47 33.46 21.05 -7.61
C GLN A 47 34.11 19.99 -6.70
N LEU A 48 34.12 18.72 -7.13
CA LEU A 48 34.63 17.62 -6.32
C LEU A 48 36.11 17.35 -6.61
N PRO A 49 36.90 16.99 -5.59
CA PRO A 49 38.30 16.60 -5.78
C PRO A 49 38.40 15.27 -6.57
N ARG A 50 39.48 15.14 -7.33
CA ARG A 50 39.83 13.89 -8.05
C ARG A 50 40.61 12.94 -7.16
N ILE A 51 40.48 11.64 -7.42
CA ILE A 51 41.23 10.59 -6.69
C ILE A 51 42.75 10.79 -6.86
N SER A 52 43.20 11.13 -8.06
CA SER A 52 44.63 11.34 -8.36
C SER A 52 45.26 12.52 -7.61
N GLU A 53 44.46 13.50 -7.20
CA GLU A 53 44.95 14.73 -6.59
C GLU A 53 45.04 14.63 -5.05
N GLN A 54 44.48 13.56 -4.46
CA GLN A 54 44.48 13.33 -3.00
C GLN A 54 45.88 13.40 -2.38
N GLN A 55 46.88 12.83 -3.06
CA GLN A 55 48.28 12.80 -2.60
C GLN A 55 48.96 14.18 -2.66
N THR A 56 48.49 15.09 -3.50
CA THR A 56 49.13 16.39 -3.74
C THR A 56 48.48 17.51 -2.94
N THR A 57 47.15 17.49 -2.78
CA THR A 57 46.38 18.57 -2.15
C THR A 57 46.02 18.30 -0.69
N GLY A 58 46.21 17.07 -0.19
CA GLY A 58 45.82 16.68 1.17
C GLY A 58 44.31 16.67 1.43
N ASN A 59 43.50 16.78 0.37
CA ASN A 59 42.05 16.71 0.42
C ASN A 59 41.60 15.26 0.19
N ILE A 60 41.14 14.61 1.26
CA ILE A 60 40.66 13.23 1.22
C ILE A 60 39.23 13.23 0.66
N CYS A 61 38.93 12.29 -0.24
CA CYS A 61 37.58 12.10 -0.77
C CYS A 61 37.13 10.65 -0.64
N ALA A 62 35.83 10.45 -0.47
CA ALA A 62 35.23 9.13 -0.34
C ALA A 62 35.06 8.49 -1.72
N ALA A 63 35.82 7.42 -1.95
CA ALA A 63 35.57 6.44 -3.01
C ALA A 63 35.00 5.16 -2.37
N PRO A 64 34.24 4.34 -3.11
CA PRO A 64 33.90 3.00 -2.63
C PRO A 64 35.19 2.24 -2.34
N PRO A 65 35.26 1.42 -1.28
CA PRO A 65 36.38 0.49 -1.14
C PRO A 65 36.47 -0.36 -2.42
N ASP A 66 37.71 -0.70 -2.84
CA ASP A 66 37.94 -1.69 -3.90
C ASP A 66 36.99 -2.85 -3.64
N THR A 67 36.09 -3.07 -4.60
CA THR A 67 34.92 -3.91 -4.46
C THR A 67 35.31 -5.22 -3.76
N PRO A 68 34.71 -5.56 -2.61
CA PRO A 68 34.56 -6.96 -2.27
C PRO A 68 33.83 -7.60 -3.45
N ASP A 69 34.34 -8.76 -3.87
CA ASP A 69 33.81 -9.64 -4.90
C ASP A 69 32.32 -9.39 -5.26
N PRO A 70 31.94 -9.36 -6.55
CA PRO A 70 30.53 -9.37 -6.97
C PRO A 70 29.72 -10.55 -6.37
N ALA A 71 30.34 -11.47 -5.65
CA ALA A 71 29.73 -12.51 -4.83
C ALA A 71 29.06 -12.01 -3.51
N ILE A 72 29.23 -10.73 -3.12
CA ILE A 72 28.47 -10.12 -2.01
C ILE A 72 27.53 -9.02 -2.52
N PHE A 73 27.06 -9.12 -3.76
CA PHE A 73 25.66 -8.74 -3.99
C PHE A 73 24.85 -9.83 -3.32
N ASP A 74 24.44 -9.57 -2.09
CA ASP A 74 23.57 -10.45 -1.33
C ASP A 74 22.40 -10.86 -2.24
N THR A 75 22.44 -12.10 -2.72
CA THR A 75 21.37 -12.75 -3.50
C THR A 75 20.08 -12.85 -2.70
N HIS A 76 20.09 -12.32 -1.48
CA HIS A 76 18.99 -12.19 -0.55
C HIS A 76 18.28 -10.83 -0.60
N CYS A 77 18.30 -10.12 -1.73
CA CYS A 77 17.36 -9.01 -1.96
C CYS A 77 15.93 -9.56 -2.06
N LYS A 78 15.28 -9.78 -0.91
CA LYS A 78 13.93 -10.30 -0.82
C LYS A 78 12.94 -9.17 -1.11
N CYS A 79 12.34 -9.20 -2.30
CA CYS A 79 11.26 -8.29 -2.67
C CYS A 79 10.17 -8.29 -1.58
N ARG A 80 9.79 -7.10 -1.10
CA ARG A 80 8.70 -6.92 -0.14
C ARG A 80 7.61 -6.07 -0.77
N CYS A 81 6.36 -6.50 -0.61
CA CYS A 81 5.22 -5.71 -1.04
C CYS A 81 5.17 -4.38 -0.26
N VAL A 82 5.00 -3.27 -0.98
CA VAL A 82 4.78 -1.94 -0.37
C VAL A 82 3.35 -1.88 0.16
N ARG A 83 3.12 -1.22 1.30
CA ARG A 83 1.74 -1.01 1.80
C ARG A 83 0.90 -0.27 0.75
N PRO A 84 -0.37 -0.64 0.50
CA PRO A 84 -1.25 -1.51 1.31
C PRO A 84 -1.21 -3.02 0.94
N PHE A 85 -0.30 -3.45 0.06
CA PHE A 85 -0.25 -4.83 -0.43
C PHE A 85 0.35 -5.80 0.60
N HIS A 86 -0.15 -7.04 0.62
CA HIS A 86 0.37 -8.13 1.47
C HIS A 86 0.98 -9.24 0.62
N THR A 87 2.00 -9.93 1.15
CA THR A 87 2.66 -11.04 0.47
C THR A 87 1.79 -12.29 0.49
N VAL A 88 1.66 -12.98 -0.64
CA VAL A 88 0.87 -14.22 -0.78
C VAL A 88 1.77 -15.31 -1.38
N SER A 89 1.61 -16.55 -0.92
CA SER A 89 2.39 -17.70 -1.40
C SER A 89 1.98 -18.17 -2.80
N ASP A 90 0.82 -17.74 -3.30
CA ASP A 90 0.30 -18.11 -4.61
C ASP A 90 1.06 -17.38 -5.74
N PRO A 91 1.80 -18.10 -6.59
CA PRO A 91 2.62 -17.50 -7.65
C PRO A 91 1.79 -16.92 -8.81
N ASN A 92 0.53 -17.34 -8.93
CA ASN A 92 -0.39 -16.86 -9.97
C ASN A 92 -1.04 -15.51 -9.63
N THR A 93 -0.90 -15.05 -8.38
CA THR A 93 -1.44 -13.76 -7.94
C THR A 93 -0.41 -12.67 -8.22
N MET A 94 -0.72 -11.82 -9.19
CA MET A 94 0.12 -10.71 -9.62
C MET A 94 -0.64 -9.39 -9.55
N VAL A 95 0.00 -8.36 -9.00
CA VAL A 95 -0.52 -6.99 -9.01
C VAL A 95 0.55 -6.09 -9.61
N ALA A 96 0.21 -5.38 -10.68
CA ALA A 96 1.11 -4.45 -11.38
C ALA A 96 2.50 -5.05 -11.69
N ASN A 97 2.53 -6.28 -12.21
CA ASN A 97 3.74 -7.02 -12.61
C ASN A 97 4.66 -7.46 -11.44
N VAL A 98 4.19 -7.42 -10.20
CA VAL A 98 4.86 -7.99 -9.03
C VAL A 98 4.14 -9.26 -8.61
N SER A 99 4.84 -10.41 -8.68
CA SER A 99 4.32 -11.71 -8.24
C SER A 99 4.37 -11.85 -6.72
N GLY A 100 3.39 -12.56 -6.16
CA GLY A 100 3.34 -12.82 -4.72
C GLY A 100 2.88 -11.62 -3.89
N CYS A 101 2.24 -10.62 -4.49
CA CYS A 101 1.58 -9.51 -3.80
C CYS A 101 0.09 -9.49 -4.12
N ALA A 102 -0.75 -9.22 -3.13
CA ALA A 102 -2.20 -9.08 -3.30
C ALA A 102 -2.79 -7.93 -2.49
N TYR A 103 -4.01 -7.54 -2.85
CA TYR A 103 -4.82 -6.60 -2.07
C TYR A 103 -5.25 -7.24 -0.74
N PRO A 104 -5.30 -6.47 0.36
CA PRO A 104 -5.83 -6.96 1.62
C PRO A 104 -7.35 -7.17 1.50
N CYS A 105 -7.86 -8.24 2.11
CA CYS A 105 -9.30 -8.52 2.18
C CYS A 105 -10.07 -7.41 2.95
N HIS A 106 -9.42 -6.81 3.94
CA HIS A 106 -9.97 -5.71 4.72
C HIS A 106 -9.34 -4.38 4.25
N SER A 107 -10.18 -3.41 3.89
CA SER A 107 -9.69 -2.06 3.59
C SER A 107 -8.97 -1.49 4.82
N SER A 108 -7.70 -1.15 4.69
CA SER A 108 -6.94 -0.38 5.67
C SER A 108 -7.06 1.14 5.44
N ALA A 109 -7.70 1.54 4.35
CA ALA A 109 -8.04 2.92 4.06
C ALA A 109 -9.35 3.25 4.80
N HIS A 110 -9.25 4.18 5.76
CA HIS A 110 -10.31 4.64 6.66
C HIS A 110 -10.67 3.69 7.83
N GLY A 111 -10.20 4.06 9.01
CA GLY A 111 -10.70 3.74 10.35
C GLY A 111 -11.41 2.41 10.59
N VAL A 112 -10.76 1.49 11.31
CA VAL A 112 -11.41 0.33 11.98
C VAL A 112 -12.65 0.75 12.80
N ARG A 113 -12.69 2.02 13.26
CA ARG A 113 -13.81 2.64 13.99
C ARG A 113 -15.07 2.79 13.13
N ASP A 114 -14.92 3.12 11.85
CA ASP A 114 -16.06 3.37 10.96
C ASP A 114 -16.66 2.07 10.44
N GLN A 115 -15.83 1.04 10.23
CA GLN A 115 -16.34 -0.26 9.78
C GLN A 115 -17.21 -0.95 10.84
N LYS A 116 -16.81 -0.89 12.12
CA LYS A 116 -17.63 -1.43 13.22
C LYS A 116 -18.94 -0.66 13.38
N PHE A 117 -18.91 0.66 13.20
CA PHE A 117 -20.10 1.49 13.22
C PHE A 117 -21.06 1.12 12.08
N LEU A 118 -20.56 1.01 10.84
CA LEU A 118 -21.36 0.65 9.68
C LEU A 118 -21.96 -0.75 9.80
N THR A 119 -21.18 -1.74 10.23
CA THR A 119 -21.67 -3.11 10.45
C THR A 119 -22.72 -3.15 11.55
N ALA A 120 -22.50 -2.48 12.68
CA ALA A 120 -23.47 -2.42 13.77
C ALA A 120 -24.77 -1.70 13.36
N TRP A 121 -24.64 -0.56 12.65
CA TRP A 121 -25.77 0.18 12.12
C TRP A 121 -26.60 -0.67 11.15
N MET A 122 -25.95 -1.28 10.15
CA MET A 122 -26.62 -2.15 9.19
C MET A 122 -27.29 -3.36 9.85
N ALA A 123 -26.69 -3.92 10.91
CA ALA A 123 -27.28 -5.01 11.69
C ALA A 123 -28.53 -4.58 12.47
N VAL A 124 -28.53 -3.37 13.05
CA VAL A 124 -29.72 -2.82 13.75
C VAL A 124 -30.86 -2.63 12.77
N TRP A 125 -30.64 -1.95 11.64
CA TRP A 125 -31.70 -1.68 10.66
C TRP A 125 -32.22 -2.93 9.97
N SER A 126 -31.35 -3.89 9.63
CA SER A 126 -31.77 -5.16 9.05
C SER A 126 -32.53 -6.02 10.05
N GLY A 127 -32.09 -6.07 11.32
CA GLY A 127 -32.76 -6.79 12.39
C GLY A 127 -34.16 -6.24 12.68
N THR A 128 -34.31 -4.91 12.79
CA THR A 128 -35.62 -4.27 12.94
C THR A 128 -36.52 -4.56 11.74
N CYS A 129 -35.99 -4.46 10.52
CA CYS A 129 -36.75 -4.73 9.30
C CYS A 129 -37.20 -6.19 9.21
N PHE A 130 -36.37 -7.13 9.62
CA PHE A 130 -36.70 -8.55 9.69
C PHE A 130 -37.85 -8.83 10.65
N ILE A 131 -37.82 -8.26 11.87
CA ILE A 131 -38.88 -8.44 12.87
C ILE A 131 -40.21 -7.87 12.36
N LEU A 132 -40.18 -6.65 11.79
CA LEU A 132 -41.38 -6.01 11.25
C LEU A 132 -41.96 -6.81 10.06
N SER A 133 -41.12 -7.27 9.14
CA SER A 133 -41.54 -8.06 7.98
C SER A 133 -42.12 -9.42 8.40
N ALA A 134 -41.47 -10.12 9.34
CA ALA A 134 -41.94 -11.40 9.86
C ALA A 134 -43.30 -11.26 10.56
N PHE A 135 -43.50 -10.19 11.35
CA PHE A 135 -44.79 -9.90 11.96
C PHE A 135 -45.87 -9.66 10.90
N THR A 136 -45.60 -8.84 9.87
CA THR A 136 -46.59 -8.62 8.78
C THR A 136 -46.96 -9.90 8.05
N ILE A 137 -45.97 -10.74 7.70
CA ILE A 137 -46.21 -12.03 7.05
C ILE A 137 -47.05 -12.94 7.95
N LEU A 138 -46.73 -13.03 9.25
CA LEU A 138 -47.46 -13.84 10.21
C LEU A 138 -48.93 -13.38 10.33
N THR A 139 -49.17 -12.07 10.43
CA THR A 139 -50.52 -11.49 10.49
C THR A 139 -51.31 -11.81 9.21
N PHE A 140 -50.70 -11.67 8.03
CA PHE A 140 -51.35 -12.02 6.76
C PHE A 140 -51.66 -13.52 6.62
N LEU A 141 -50.81 -14.39 7.17
CA LEU A 141 -51.05 -15.84 7.17
C LEU A 141 -52.19 -16.24 8.11
N ILE A 142 -52.37 -15.53 9.23
CA ILE A 142 -53.47 -15.77 10.18
C ILE A 142 -54.81 -15.35 9.57
N GLU A 143 -54.86 -14.21 8.87
CA GLU A 143 -56.11 -13.63 8.35
C GLU A 143 -56.13 -13.60 6.81
N MET A 144 -55.74 -14.72 6.18
CA MET A 144 -55.65 -14.86 4.72
C MET A 144 -57.02 -14.91 4.04
N GLU A 145 -58.09 -15.17 4.79
CA GLU A 145 -59.44 -15.45 4.27
C GLU A 145 -60.24 -14.18 3.90
N ARG A 146 -59.83 -12.99 4.34
CA ARG A 146 -60.70 -11.80 4.27
C ARG A 146 -60.45 -10.86 3.08
N PHE A 147 -59.43 -11.12 2.27
CA PHE A 147 -58.75 -10.05 1.56
C PHE A 147 -58.53 -10.37 0.07
N GLN A 148 -59.58 -10.06 -0.72
CA GLN A 148 -59.59 -10.06 -2.18
C GLN A 148 -59.15 -8.68 -2.72
N TYR A 149 -57.95 -8.64 -3.30
CA TYR A 149 -57.41 -7.62 -4.23
C TYR A 149 -57.73 -6.15 -3.84
N PRO A 150 -56.84 -5.49 -3.07
CA PRO A 150 -55.58 -4.95 -3.60
C PRO A 150 -54.33 -5.30 -2.76
N GLU A 151 -54.40 -6.27 -1.85
CA GLU A 151 -53.34 -6.58 -0.86
C GLU A 151 -52.30 -7.65 -1.25
N ARG A 152 -52.51 -8.39 -2.35
CA ARG A 152 -51.55 -9.39 -2.85
C ARG A 152 -50.12 -8.85 -3.14
N PRO A 153 -49.93 -7.60 -3.60
CA PRO A 153 -48.60 -7.02 -3.80
C PRO A 153 -47.82 -6.74 -2.50
N ILE A 154 -48.51 -6.46 -1.39
CA ILE A 154 -47.89 -6.07 -0.12
C ILE A 154 -47.16 -7.26 0.52
N PHE A 155 -47.78 -8.43 0.47
CA PHE A 155 -47.16 -9.68 0.96
C PHE A 155 -45.88 -10.02 0.19
N LEU A 156 -45.89 -9.90 -1.15
CA LEU A 156 -44.71 -10.14 -1.99
C LEU A 156 -43.56 -9.18 -1.64
N LEU A 157 -43.86 -7.89 -1.40
CA LEU A 157 -42.86 -6.92 -0.96
C LEU A 157 -42.29 -7.26 0.42
N ALA A 158 -43.13 -7.62 1.40
CA ALA A 158 -42.69 -8.02 2.73
C ALA A 158 -41.83 -9.30 2.71
N PHE A 159 -42.18 -10.26 1.86
CA PHE A 159 -41.42 -11.50 1.67
C PHE A 159 -40.05 -11.24 1.04
N CYS A 160 -39.99 -10.43 -0.01
CA CYS A 160 -38.72 -10.00 -0.61
C CYS A 160 -37.83 -9.27 0.41
N GLN A 161 -38.43 -8.38 1.21
CA GLN A 161 -37.71 -7.63 2.24
C GLN A 161 -37.16 -8.54 3.35
N MET A 162 -37.90 -9.58 3.72
CA MET A 162 -37.44 -10.62 4.64
C MET A 162 -36.24 -11.39 4.08
N MET A 163 -36.28 -11.83 2.81
CA MET A 163 -35.15 -12.51 2.16
C MET A 163 -33.89 -11.65 2.11
N VAL A 164 -34.03 -10.37 1.76
CA VAL A 164 -32.91 -9.40 1.73
C VAL A 164 -32.34 -9.22 3.13
N SER A 165 -33.19 -9.05 4.14
CA SER A 165 -32.77 -8.88 5.53
C SER A 165 -32.01 -10.10 6.06
N ILE A 166 -32.46 -11.32 5.72
CA ILE A 166 -31.75 -12.58 6.06
C ILE A 166 -30.34 -12.58 5.45
N GLY A 167 -30.19 -12.18 4.18
CA GLY A 167 -28.88 -12.09 3.53
C GLY A 167 -27.91 -11.15 4.25
N PHE A 168 -28.40 -10.02 4.76
CA PHE A 168 -27.60 -9.11 5.58
C PHE A 168 -27.22 -9.72 6.94
N ILE A 169 -28.13 -10.47 7.59
CA ILE A 169 -27.86 -11.13 8.87
C ILE A 169 -26.81 -12.23 8.72
N ILE A 170 -26.90 -13.06 7.67
CA ILE A 170 -25.92 -14.13 7.39
C ILE A 170 -24.52 -13.56 7.14
N ARG A 171 -24.41 -12.36 6.57
CA ARG A 171 -23.11 -11.71 6.36
C ARG A 171 -22.51 -11.15 7.66
N VAL A 172 -23.32 -10.89 8.68
CA VAL A 172 -22.89 -10.32 9.96
C VAL A 172 -22.47 -11.40 10.96
N PHE A 173 -23.09 -12.58 10.90
CA PHE A 173 -22.74 -13.76 11.72
C PHE A 173 -21.62 -14.57 11.08
#